data_AF-A0A822AK62-F1
#
_entry.id   AF-A0A822AK62-F1
#
_cell.length_a   1.000
_cell.length_b   1.000
_cell.length_c   1.000
_cell.angle_alpha   90.00
_cell.angle_beta   90.00
_cell.angle_gamma   90.00
#
_symmetry.space_group_name_H-M   'P 1'
#
loop_
_entity.id
_entity.type
_entity.pdbx_description
1 polymer ?
#
loop_
_entity_poly.entity_id
_entity_poly.type
_entity_poly.pdbx_seq_one_letter_code
_entity_poly.pdbx_strand_id
1 'polypeptide(L)'
;HVISPNIYSTLKQSLNTMHWFSKVGDWEEIFPWYQRWIFVYFGAIAMRVLAIYLKKKYHLNDNVRISLYECGNEWINAIGDKDFHGGSEPNLADLNVYGILTAIQGSEAFQDLMTNTKIQPWLERMKNLVELHRVDTSVRLIMTIIECTGCTLIAYGIPFSMFVFTIAHHPFRIIIAMTSAFFWLLSLLLSSLLWFIVVPLRNQLAFAVPFAVLFQEIFRYLFYRVIKKAEFALQKVQLQELTEKGMVFDRFAVAYGN
;
A
#
# COMPACT_ATOMS: atom_id res chain seq x y z
N HIS A 1 -18.16 6.42 6.77
CA HIS A 1 -17.08 6.99 7.63
C HIS A 1 -17.63 7.52 8.97
N VAL A 2 -18.40 6.71 9.69
CA VAL A 2 -19.05 7.14 10.96
C VAL A 2 -18.22 6.75 12.19
N ILE A 3 -17.26 5.84 12.00
CA ILE A 3 -16.55 5.15 13.07
C ILE A 3 -15.45 6.01 13.71
N SER A 4 -14.56 6.60 12.91
CA SER A 4 -13.46 7.41 13.45
C SER A 4 -13.96 8.61 14.30
N PRO A 5 -14.98 9.39 13.86
CA PRO A 5 -15.55 10.45 14.69
C PRO A 5 -16.16 9.96 16.02
N ASN A 6 -16.65 8.72 16.05
CA ASN A 6 -17.20 8.11 17.25
C ASN A 6 -16.11 7.70 18.24
N ILE A 7 -15.10 6.98 17.77
CA ILE A 7 -14.06 6.43 18.66
C ILE A 7 -13.15 7.53 19.21
N TYR A 8 -12.94 8.59 18.43
CA TYR A 8 -12.05 9.71 18.78
C TYR A 8 -12.82 10.98 19.19
N SER A 9 -14.05 10.82 19.72
CA SER A 9 -14.93 11.96 20.02
C SER A 9 -14.34 12.91 21.08
N THR A 10 -13.69 12.34 22.10
CA THR A 10 -12.97 13.08 23.15
C THR A 10 -11.50 12.68 23.19
N LEU A 11 -10.65 13.53 23.77
CA LEU A 11 -9.23 13.21 23.95
C LEU A 11 -9.01 11.97 24.81
N LYS A 12 -9.83 11.78 25.86
CA LYS A 12 -9.78 10.60 26.72
C LYS A 12 -10.09 9.32 25.93
N GLN A 13 -11.17 9.33 25.14
CA GLN A 13 -11.53 8.18 24.30
C GLN A 13 -10.47 7.89 23.24
N SER A 14 -9.88 8.94 22.67
CA SER A 14 -8.80 8.80 21.70
C SER A 14 -7.56 8.14 22.29
N LEU A 15 -7.15 8.56 23.48
CA LEU A 15 -6.04 7.95 24.21
C LEU A 15 -6.35 6.50 24.58
N ASN A 16 -7.53 6.21 25.14
CA ASN A 16 -7.96 4.85 25.47
C ASN A 16 -7.92 3.93 24.25
N THR A 17 -8.38 4.42 23.10
CA THR A 17 -8.34 3.69 21.83
C THR A 17 -6.91 3.43 21.36
N MET A 18 -6.03 4.43 21.43
CA MET A 18 -4.62 4.26 21.06
C MET A 18 -3.89 3.28 21.99
N HIS A 19 -4.20 3.29 23.27
CA HIS A 19 -3.69 2.29 24.20
C HIS A 19 -4.19 0.89 23.87
N TRP A 20 -5.46 0.74 23.51
CA TRP A 20 -6.00 -0.55 23.06
C TRP A 20 -5.33 -1.03 21.76
N PHE A 21 -5.14 -0.16 20.77
CA PHE A 21 -4.40 -0.49 19.55
C PHE A 21 -2.95 -0.89 19.83
N SER A 22 -2.27 -0.17 20.73
CA SER A 22 -0.93 -0.54 21.14
C SER A 22 -0.86 -1.92 21.82
N LYS A 23 -1.93 -2.33 22.52
CA LYS A 23 -2.01 -3.63 23.19
C LYS A 23 -2.36 -4.76 22.23
N VAL A 24 -3.30 -4.54 21.31
CA VAL A 24 -3.74 -5.57 20.35
C VAL A 24 -2.77 -5.73 19.19
N GLY A 25 -2.05 -4.67 18.82
CA GLY A 25 -1.04 -4.72 17.77
C GLY A 25 0.36 -5.15 18.25
N ASP A 26 0.52 -5.56 19.51
CA ASP A 26 1.80 -5.95 20.12
C ASP A 26 2.93 -4.94 19.87
N TRP A 27 2.59 -3.64 19.87
CA TRP A 27 3.56 -2.56 19.60
C TRP A 27 4.70 -2.50 20.61
N GLU A 28 4.52 -3.13 21.77
CA GLU A 28 5.56 -3.27 22.79
C GLU A 28 6.76 -4.10 22.32
N GLU A 29 6.52 -5.09 21.46
CA GLU A 29 7.58 -5.95 20.92
C GLU A 29 8.15 -5.40 19.61
N ILE A 30 7.33 -4.69 18.83
CA ILE A 30 7.70 -4.18 17.51
C ILE A 30 8.48 -2.86 17.61
N PHE A 31 8.07 -1.96 18.52
CA PHE A 31 8.59 -0.60 18.57
C PHE A 31 9.30 -0.32 19.91
N PRO A 32 10.43 0.41 19.88
CA PRO A 32 11.04 0.94 21.09
C PRO A 32 10.04 1.78 21.92
N TRP A 33 10.18 1.73 23.24
CA TRP A 33 9.25 2.37 24.18
C TRP A 33 8.96 3.86 23.88
N TYR A 34 9.95 4.61 23.39
CA TYR A 34 9.80 6.04 23.06
C TYR A 34 9.01 6.25 21.75
N GLN A 35 9.19 5.40 20.74
CA GLN A 35 8.42 5.47 19.48
C GLN A 35 6.96 5.11 19.76
N ARG A 36 6.75 4.08 20.58
CA ARG A 36 5.42 3.71 21.07
C ARG A 36 4.74 4.86 21.81
N TRP A 37 5.44 5.54 22.72
CA TRP A 37 4.93 6.72 23.40
C TRP A 37 4.49 7.81 22.40
N ILE A 38 5.34 8.13 21.41
CA ILE A 38 4.97 9.10 20.36
C ILE A 38 3.71 8.64 19.63
N PHE A 39 3.66 7.39 19.12
CA PHE A 39 2.50 6.90 18.39
C PHE A 39 1.21 6.94 19.21
N VAL A 40 1.25 6.61 20.49
CA VAL A 40 0.05 6.60 21.34
C VAL A 40 -0.42 8.02 21.64
N TYR A 41 0.44 8.87 22.20
CA TYR A 41 0.03 10.20 22.67
C TYR A 41 -0.15 11.20 21.53
N PHE A 42 0.82 11.26 20.60
CA PHE A 42 0.70 12.15 19.44
C PHE A 42 -0.38 11.64 18.47
N GLY A 43 -0.45 10.32 18.25
CA GLY A 43 -1.50 9.71 17.44
C GLY A 43 -2.89 10.01 17.98
N ALA A 44 -3.10 9.98 19.30
CA ALA A 44 -4.39 10.33 19.89
C ALA A 44 -4.82 11.78 19.60
N ILE A 45 -3.89 12.73 19.64
CA ILE A 45 -4.16 14.14 19.31
C ILE A 45 -4.48 14.28 17.81
N ALA A 46 -3.65 13.68 16.95
CA ALA A 46 -3.85 13.70 15.50
C ALA A 46 -5.21 13.10 15.10
N MET A 47 -5.57 11.95 15.69
CA MET A 47 -6.85 11.30 15.42
C MET A 47 -8.05 12.09 15.94
N ARG A 48 -7.89 12.83 17.05
CA ARG A 48 -8.92 13.75 17.54
C ARG A 48 -9.17 14.89 16.55
N VAL A 49 -8.11 15.50 16.03
CA VAL A 49 -8.21 16.57 15.00
C VAL A 49 -8.88 16.02 13.75
N LEU A 50 -8.45 14.84 13.29
CA LEU A 50 -9.04 14.16 12.14
C LEU A 50 -10.53 13.86 12.38
N ALA A 51 -10.93 13.45 13.58
CA ALA A 51 -12.32 13.21 13.94
C ALA A 51 -13.18 14.48 13.88
N ILE A 52 -12.68 15.64 14.32
CA ILE A 52 -13.38 16.93 14.17
C ILE A 52 -13.56 17.25 12.69
N TYR A 53 -12.49 17.10 11.91
CA TYR A 53 -12.51 17.35 10.48
C TYR A 53 -13.53 16.45 9.76
N LEU A 54 -13.51 15.16 10.05
CA LEU A 54 -14.44 14.18 9.47
C LEU A 54 -15.89 14.45 9.92
N LYS A 55 -16.13 14.81 11.18
CA LYS A 55 -17.46 15.20 11.67
C LYS A 55 -18.04 16.36 10.85
N LYS A 56 -17.23 17.40 10.61
CA LYS A 56 -17.64 18.57 9.81
C LYS A 56 -17.83 18.24 8.33
N LYS A 57 -16.94 17.41 7.75
CA LYS A 57 -16.97 17.04 6.33
C LYS A 57 -18.18 16.18 5.97
N TYR A 58 -18.58 15.26 6.85
CA TYR A 58 -19.68 14.32 6.59
C TYR A 58 -21.02 14.74 7.20
N HIS A 59 -21.14 15.99 7.68
CA HIS A 59 -22.38 16.53 8.27
C HIS A 59 -23.04 15.60 9.29
N LEU A 60 -22.23 14.98 10.16
CA LEU A 60 -22.72 14.05 11.17
C LEU A 60 -23.52 14.78 12.25
N ASN A 61 -24.49 14.08 12.84
CA ASN A 61 -25.31 14.58 13.95
C ASN A 61 -24.43 15.14 15.09
N ASP A 62 -24.98 16.09 15.86
CA ASP A 62 -24.25 16.73 16.95
C ASP A 62 -23.71 15.72 17.97
N ASN A 63 -24.53 14.71 18.28
CA ASN A 63 -24.13 13.51 18.98
C ASN A 63 -23.69 12.44 17.99
N VAL A 64 -22.37 12.29 17.82
CA VAL A 64 -21.75 11.27 16.94
C VAL A 64 -22.22 9.84 17.23
N ARG A 65 -22.56 9.54 18.49
CA ARG A 65 -23.07 8.23 18.94
C ARG A 65 -24.40 7.85 18.30
N ILE A 66 -25.28 8.82 18.07
CA ILE A 66 -26.59 8.56 17.47
C ILE A 66 -26.41 8.02 16.05
N SER A 67 -25.52 8.64 15.26
CA SER A 67 -25.21 8.15 13.91
C SER A 67 -24.64 6.74 13.90
N LEU A 68 -23.95 6.32 14.97
CA LEU A 68 -23.46 4.94 15.08
C LEU A 68 -24.63 3.96 15.35
N TYR A 69 -25.58 4.34 16.20
CA TYR A 69 -26.75 3.52 16.50
C TYR A 69 -27.72 3.44 15.31
N GLU A 70 -27.90 4.54 14.58
CA GLU A 70 -28.68 4.58 13.34
C GLU A 70 -28.12 3.58 12.33
N CYS A 71 -26.80 3.59 12.07
CA CYS A 71 -26.17 2.61 11.18
C CYS A 71 -26.31 1.17 11.69
N GLY A 72 -26.17 0.93 13.01
CA GLY A 72 -26.35 -0.40 13.59
C GLY A 72 -27.78 -0.92 13.44
N ASN A 73 -28.77 -0.06 13.66
CA ASN A 73 -30.18 -0.40 13.50
C ASN A 73 -30.55 -0.57 12.02
N GLU A 74 -30.02 0.26 11.12
CA GLU A 74 -30.18 0.11 9.67
C GLU A 74 -29.65 -1.25 9.20
N TRP A 75 -28.48 -1.67 9.68
CA TRP A 75 -27.91 -2.98 9.38
C TRP A 75 -28.80 -4.13 9.87
N ILE A 76 -29.28 -4.06 11.11
CA ILE A 76 -30.16 -5.09 11.67
C ILE A 76 -31.52 -5.13 10.96
N ASN A 77 -32.07 -3.97 10.60
CA ASN A 77 -33.28 -3.90 9.79
C ASN A 77 -33.08 -4.48 8.38
N ALA A 78 -31.90 -4.32 7.80
CA ALA A 78 -31.56 -4.89 6.49
C ALA A 78 -31.42 -6.42 6.52
N ILE A 79 -30.96 -6.99 7.64
CA ILE A 79 -30.94 -8.44 7.85
C ILE A 79 -32.37 -8.99 8.02
N GLY A 80 -33.21 -8.28 8.78
CA GLY A 80 -34.59 -8.70 9.06
C GLY A 80 -34.65 -10.02 9.84
N ASP A 81 -35.47 -10.95 9.38
CA ASP A 81 -35.66 -12.26 10.02
C ASP A 81 -34.62 -13.32 9.63
N LYS A 82 -33.59 -12.94 8.86
CA LYS A 82 -32.53 -13.85 8.40
C LYS A 82 -31.42 -13.99 9.46
N ASP A 83 -30.66 -15.09 9.40
CA ASP A 83 -29.51 -15.29 10.28
C ASP A 83 -28.34 -14.33 9.95
N PHE A 84 -28.13 -14.10 8.64
CA PHE A 84 -27.14 -13.18 8.06
C PHE A 84 -27.74 -12.37 6.92
N HIS A 85 -27.07 -11.30 6.50
CA HIS A 85 -27.49 -10.56 5.30
C HIS A 85 -27.47 -11.47 4.04
N GLY A 86 -26.56 -12.44 3.99
CA GLY A 86 -26.52 -13.48 2.95
C GLY A 86 -27.62 -14.54 3.02
N GLY A 87 -28.47 -14.55 4.05
CA GLY A 87 -29.48 -15.58 4.29
C GLY A 87 -29.02 -16.58 5.35
N SER A 88 -28.83 -17.85 4.96
CA SER A 88 -28.34 -18.92 5.85
C SER A 88 -26.82 -18.89 6.08
N GLU A 89 -26.07 -18.26 5.17
CA GLU A 89 -24.62 -18.13 5.24
C GLU A 89 -24.21 -16.66 5.09
N PRO A 90 -23.08 -16.24 5.69
CA PRO A 90 -22.62 -14.86 5.60
C PRO A 90 -22.09 -14.55 4.21
N ASN A 91 -22.44 -13.38 3.68
CA ASN A 91 -21.88 -12.88 2.43
C ASN A 91 -20.69 -11.93 2.67
N LEU A 92 -20.16 -11.35 1.59
CA LEU A 92 -19.06 -10.37 1.67
C LEU A 92 -19.42 -9.12 2.50
N ALA A 93 -20.70 -8.70 2.48
CA ALA A 93 -21.15 -7.56 3.27
C ALA A 93 -21.17 -7.89 4.77
N ASP A 94 -21.66 -9.09 5.16
CA ASP A 94 -21.58 -9.57 6.54
C ASP A 94 -20.13 -9.59 7.04
N LEU A 95 -19.20 -10.13 6.22
CA LEU A 95 -17.78 -10.19 6.56
C LEU A 95 -17.15 -8.80 6.70
N ASN A 96 -17.51 -7.85 5.82
CA ASN A 96 -16.99 -6.49 5.86
C ASN A 96 -17.48 -5.74 7.12
N VAL A 97 -18.79 -5.78 7.40
CA VAL A 97 -19.35 -5.15 8.62
C VAL A 97 -18.78 -5.80 9.88
N TYR A 98 -18.64 -7.13 9.89
CA TYR A 98 -18.01 -7.85 10.99
C TYR A 98 -16.57 -7.38 11.20
N GLY A 99 -15.73 -7.36 10.16
CA GLY A 99 -14.34 -6.90 10.25
C GLY A 99 -14.22 -5.45 10.74
N ILE A 100 -15.09 -4.57 10.26
CA ILE A 100 -15.18 -3.18 10.70
C ILE A 100 -15.50 -3.07 12.20
N LEU A 101 -16.44 -3.87 12.71
CA LEU A 101 -16.84 -3.86 14.12
C LEU A 101 -15.80 -4.51 15.03
N THR A 102 -15.17 -5.60 14.59
CA THR A 102 -14.06 -6.24 15.31
C THR A 102 -12.87 -5.30 15.46
N ALA A 103 -12.57 -4.48 14.45
CA ALA A 103 -11.50 -3.49 14.50
C ALA A 103 -11.70 -2.40 15.59
N ILE A 104 -12.90 -2.29 16.16
CA ILE A 104 -13.25 -1.27 17.15
C ILE A 104 -13.73 -1.87 18.47
N GLN A 105 -13.62 -3.20 18.62
CA GLN A 105 -14.20 -3.97 19.71
C GLN A 105 -13.74 -3.53 21.11
N GLY A 106 -12.51 -3.01 21.24
CA GLY A 106 -12.00 -2.50 22.51
C GLY A 106 -12.33 -1.04 22.83
N SER A 107 -13.07 -0.35 21.96
CA SER A 107 -13.45 1.04 22.18
C SER A 107 -14.70 1.17 23.04
N GLU A 108 -14.82 2.27 23.78
CA GLU A 108 -16.04 2.63 24.51
C GLU A 108 -17.25 2.74 23.57
N ALA A 109 -17.04 3.27 22.35
CA ALA A 109 -18.08 3.40 21.33
C ALA A 109 -18.70 2.06 20.92
N PHE A 110 -17.90 0.99 20.93
CA PHE A 110 -18.39 -0.35 20.63
C PHE A 110 -19.24 -0.91 21.77
N GLN A 111 -18.82 -0.72 23.03
CA GLN A 111 -19.63 -1.14 24.20
C GLN A 111 -20.97 -0.40 24.25
N ASP A 112 -20.94 0.91 23.96
CA ASP A 112 -22.13 1.74 23.83
C ASP A 112 -23.06 1.23 22.71
N LEU A 113 -22.51 0.86 21.55
CA LEU A 113 -23.26 0.29 20.42
C LEU A 113 -23.94 -1.03 20.81
N MET A 114 -23.22 -1.92 21.50
CA MET A 114 -23.74 -3.22 21.94
C MET A 114 -24.87 -3.08 22.96
N THR A 115 -24.81 -2.05 23.81
CA THR A 115 -25.85 -1.80 24.83
C THR A 115 -27.11 -1.19 24.24
N ASN A 116 -26.97 -0.31 23.24
CA ASN A 116 -28.08 0.47 22.69
C ASN A 116 -28.71 -0.13 21.41
N THR A 117 -28.14 -1.20 20.85
CA THR A 117 -28.64 -1.83 19.62
C THR A 117 -28.71 -3.34 19.74
N LYS A 118 -29.55 -3.98 18.92
CA LYS A 118 -29.70 -5.44 18.87
C LYS A 118 -28.67 -6.14 17.98
N ILE A 119 -27.49 -5.53 17.77
CA ILE A 119 -26.46 -6.07 16.87
C ILE A 119 -25.69 -7.24 17.45
N GLN A 120 -25.69 -7.38 18.78
CA GLN A 120 -24.92 -8.38 19.51
C GLN A 120 -25.16 -9.83 19.05
N PRO A 121 -26.40 -10.34 18.91
CA PRO A 121 -26.62 -11.74 18.52
C PRO A 121 -26.08 -12.07 17.13
N TRP A 122 -26.18 -11.13 16.18
CA TRP A 122 -25.60 -11.32 14.84
C TRP A 122 -24.07 -11.32 14.89
N LEU A 123 -23.47 -10.44 15.70
CA LEU A 123 -22.01 -10.38 15.85
C LEU A 123 -21.44 -11.66 16.47
N GLU A 124 -22.12 -12.23 17.46
CA GLU A 124 -21.73 -13.52 18.07
C GLU A 124 -21.85 -14.68 17.09
N ARG A 125 -22.91 -14.73 16.27
CA ARG A 125 -23.03 -15.71 15.17
C ARG A 125 -21.87 -15.60 14.17
N MET A 126 -21.56 -14.38 13.74
CA MET A 126 -20.43 -14.13 12.84
C MET A 126 -19.09 -14.54 13.46
N LYS A 127 -18.87 -14.20 14.74
CA LYS A 127 -17.66 -14.58 15.48
C LYS A 127 -17.47 -16.09 15.52
N ASN A 128 -18.51 -16.83 15.86
CA ASN A 128 -18.47 -18.29 15.91
C ASN A 128 -18.14 -18.90 14.53
N LEU A 129 -18.71 -18.38 13.45
CA LEU A 129 -18.43 -18.86 12.09
C LEU A 129 -16.98 -18.60 11.64
N VAL A 130 -16.45 -17.43 11.96
CA VAL A 130 -15.07 -17.06 11.63
C VAL A 130 -14.07 -17.89 12.44
N GLU A 131 -14.28 -18.04 13.75
CA GLU A 131 -13.42 -18.87 14.61
C GLU A 131 -13.43 -20.35 14.19
N LEU A 132 -14.59 -20.88 13.82
CA LEU A 132 -14.73 -22.26 13.30
C LEU A 132 -14.18 -22.43 11.88
N HIS A 133 -13.66 -21.38 11.25
CA HIS A 133 -13.18 -21.38 9.87
C HIS A 133 -14.21 -21.87 8.85
N ARG A 134 -15.52 -21.74 9.13
CA ARG A 134 -16.62 -22.22 8.27
C ARG A 134 -17.12 -21.19 7.26
N VAL A 135 -16.44 -20.06 7.11
CA VAL A 135 -16.72 -19.10 6.03
C VAL A 135 -16.54 -19.80 4.68
N ASP A 136 -17.52 -19.64 3.79
CA ASP A 136 -17.51 -20.27 2.48
C ASP A 136 -16.19 -19.97 1.72
N THR A 137 -15.69 -20.99 1.03
CA THR A 137 -14.41 -20.94 0.30
C THR A 137 -14.47 -19.90 -0.82
N SER A 138 -15.64 -19.69 -1.40
CA SER A 138 -15.87 -18.66 -2.42
C SER A 138 -15.56 -17.25 -1.91
N VAL A 139 -16.01 -16.91 -0.70
CA VAL A 139 -15.80 -15.60 -0.07
C VAL A 139 -14.33 -15.38 0.26
N ARG A 140 -13.64 -16.43 0.73
CA ARG A 140 -12.20 -16.37 1.00
C ARG A 140 -11.39 -16.12 -0.27
N LEU A 141 -11.70 -16.83 -1.35
CA LEU A 141 -11.03 -16.64 -2.64
C LEU A 141 -11.22 -15.21 -3.16
N ILE A 142 -12.43 -14.66 -3.07
CA ILE A 142 -12.70 -13.27 -3.47
C ILE A 142 -11.85 -12.29 -2.66
N MET A 143 -11.75 -12.46 -1.34
CA MET A 143 -10.93 -11.61 -0.49
C MET A 143 -9.44 -11.65 -0.87
N THR A 144 -8.88 -12.85 -1.08
CA THR A 144 -7.47 -13.02 -1.51
C THR A 144 -7.21 -12.42 -2.88
N ILE A 145 -8.13 -12.59 -3.83
CA ILE A 145 -7.98 -12.03 -5.19
C ILE A 145 -7.98 -10.50 -5.14
N ILE A 146 -8.87 -9.88 -4.35
CA ILE A 146 -8.92 -8.43 -4.20
C ILE A 146 -7.62 -7.90 -3.58
N GLU A 147 -7.12 -8.53 -2.51
CA GLU A 147 -5.87 -8.14 -1.86
C GLU A 147 -4.67 -8.30 -2.80
N CYS A 148 -4.56 -9.44 -3.48
CA CYS A 148 -3.50 -9.69 -4.46
C CYS A 148 -3.54 -8.67 -5.59
N THR A 149 -4.72 -8.41 -6.17
CA THR A 149 -4.91 -7.43 -7.24
C THR A 149 -4.53 -6.02 -6.77
N GLY A 150 -4.94 -5.65 -5.55
CA GLY A 150 -4.59 -4.36 -4.94
C GLY A 150 -3.08 -4.19 -4.76
N CYS A 151 -2.41 -5.18 -4.17
CA CYS A 151 -0.96 -5.17 -3.98
C CYS A 151 -0.20 -5.13 -5.32
N THR A 152 -0.64 -5.90 -6.33
CA THR A 152 -0.04 -5.88 -7.66
C THR A 152 -0.18 -4.51 -8.33
N LEU A 153 -1.36 -3.90 -8.25
CA LEU A 153 -1.59 -2.57 -8.84
C LEU A 153 -0.79 -1.47 -8.14
N ILE A 154 -0.65 -1.52 -6.82
CA ILE A 154 0.16 -0.54 -6.08
C ILE A 154 1.66 -0.73 -6.40
N ALA A 155 2.14 -1.97 -6.38
CA ALA A 155 3.55 -2.28 -6.61
C ALA A 155 3.99 -2.01 -8.06
N TYR A 156 3.18 -2.41 -9.04
CA TYR A 156 3.54 -2.36 -10.46
C TYR A 156 2.82 -1.27 -11.24
N GLY A 157 1.82 -0.58 -10.69
CA GLY A 157 1.02 0.39 -11.42
C GLY A 157 1.84 1.57 -11.96
N ILE A 158 2.69 2.17 -11.12
CA ILE A 158 3.55 3.29 -11.54
C ILE A 158 4.62 2.82 -12.56
N PRO A 159 5.40 1.75 -12.31
CA PRO A 159 6.33 1.22 -13.30
C PRO A 159 5.68 0.81 -14.63
N PHE A 160 4.50 0.18 -14.58
CA PHE A 160 3.76 -0.24 -15.76
C PHE A 160 3.26 0.96 -16.57
N SER A 161 2.70 1.97 -15.91
CA SER A 161 2.28 3.22 -16.56
C SER A 161 3.47 3.92 -17.23
N MET A 162 4.59 4.06 -16.51
CA MET A 162 5.81 4.63 -17.08
C MET A 162 6.30 3.82 -18.29
N PHE A 163 6.27 2.49 -18.21
CA PHE A 163 6.67 1.63 -19.32
C PHE A 163 5.78 1.83 -20.55
N VAL A 164 4.46 1.79 -20.41
CA VAL A 164 3.50 1.94 -21.51
C VAL A 164 3.58 3.33 -22.15
N PHE A 165 3.59 4.40 -21.34
CA PHE A 165 3.55 5.77 -21.88
C PHE A 165 4.90 6.33 -22.32
N THR A 166 6.02 5.83 -21.81
CA THR A 166 7.35 6.42 -22.13
C THR A 166 8.30 5.48 -22.83
N ILE A 167 8.33 4.20 -22.46
CA ILE A 167 9.32 3.22 -22.94
C ILE A 167 8.80 2.49 -24.18
N ALA A 168 7.53 2.08 -24.19
CA ALA A 168 6.96 1.24 -25.24
C ALA A 168 6.83 1.94 -26.60
N HIS A 169 6.75 3.28 -26.64
CA HIS A 169 6.63 4.04 -27.89
C HIS A 169 7.86 3.97 -28.80
N HIS A 170 9.04 3.66 -28.25
CA HIS A 170 10.28 3.63 -29.03
C HIS A 170 11.06 2.32 -28.79
N PRO A 171 11.33 1.51 -29.83
CA PRO A 171 12.00 0.23 -29.67
C PRO A 171 13.41 0.35 -29.06
N PHE A 172 14.10 1.46 -29.31
CA PHE A 172 15.40 1.74 -28.69
C PHE A 172 15.33 1.86 -27.16
N ARG A 173 14.26 2.48 -26.62
CA ARG A 173 14.05 2.61 -25.17
C ARG A 173 13.78 1.27 -24.51
N ILE A 174 13.09 0.36 -25.21
CA ILE A 174 12.84 -1.01 -24.73
C ILE A 174 14.16 -1.78 -24.61
N ILE A 175 15.03 -1.70 -25.62
CA ILE A 175 16.32 -2.41 -25.63
C ILE A 175 17.22 -1.93 -24.48
N ILE A 176 17.34 -0.62 -24.27
CA ILE A 176 18.13 -0.09 -23.15
C ILE A 176 17.52 -0.45 -21.79
N ALA A 177 16.19 -0.54 -21.68
CA ALA A 177 15.51 -0.96 -20.45
C ALA A 177 15.72 -2.45 -20.12
N MET A 178 15.69 -3.33 -21.13
CA MET A 178 16.04 -4.75 -20.94
C MET A 178 17.51 -4.92 -20.55
N THR A 179 18.40 -4.17 -21.19
CA THR A 179 19.83 -4.21 -20.88
C THR A 179 20.12 -3.68 -19.47
N SER A 180 19.46 -2.59 -19.05
CA SER A 180 19.63 -2.06 -17.69
C SER A 180 19.18 -3.05 -16.61
N ALA A 181 18.07 -3.75 -16.83
CA ALA A 181 17.59 -4.80 -15.94
C ALA A 181 18.60 -5.95 -15.83
N PHE A 182 19.24 -6.34 -16.94
CA PHE A 182 20.32 -7.35 -16.93
C PHE A 182 21.53 -6.90 -16.10
N PHE A 183 22.03 -5.67 -16.29
CA PHE A 183 23.15 -5.15 -15.50
C PHE A 183 22.79 -4.99 -14.01
N TRP A 184 21.54 -4.68 -13.70
CA TRP A 184 21.05 -4.63 -12.33
C TRP A 184 20.99 -6.03 -11.68
N LEU A 185 20.49 -7.04 -12.40
CA LEU A 185 20.52 -8.44 -11.95
C LEU A 185 21.95 -8.95 -11.74
N LEU A 186 22.88 -8.61 -12.65
CA LEU A 186 24.30 -8.96 -12.52
C LEU A 186 24.94 -8.30 -11.29
N SER A 187 24.57 -7.06 -10.98
CA SER A 187 25.00 -6.37 -9.76
C SER A 187 24.51 -7.09 -8.50
N LEU A 188 23.24 -7.51 -8.47
CA LEU A 188 22.69 -8.30 -7.37
C LEU A 188 23.35 -9.67 -7.24
N LEU A 189 23.67 -10.33 -8.35
CA LEU A 189 24.37 -11.61 -8.35
C LEU A 189 25.74 -11.48 -7.67
N LEU A 190 26.52 -10.45 -8.03
CA LEU A 190 27.82 -10.20 -7.41
C LEU A 190 27.69 -9.81 -5.93
N SER A 191 26.69 -9.01 -5.59
CA SER A 191 26.40 -8.66 -4.19
C SER A 191 26.02 -9.90 -3.36
N SER A 192 25.23 -10.82 -3.92
CA SER A 192 24.86 -12.08 -3.29
C SER A 192 26.07 -13.00 -3.11
N LEU A 193 26.98 -13.03 -4.09
CA LEU A 193 28.22 -13.80 -4.02
C LEU A 193 29.16 -13.26 -2.92
N LEU A 194 29.25 -11.94 -2.76
CA LEU A 194 29.98 -11.33 -1.65
C LEU A 194 29.36 -11.69 -0.29
N TRP A 195 28.04 -11.64 -0.17
CA TRP A 195 27.33 -12.07 1.04
C TRP A 195 27.56 -13.55 1.37
N PHE A 196 27.70 -14.39 0.34
CA PHE A 196 28.02 -15.80 0.51
C PHE A 196 29.42 -16.02 1.12
N ILE A 197 30.44 -15.31 0.61
CA ILE A 197 31.84 -15.41 1.06
C ILE A 197 32.03 -14.86 2.48
N VAL A 198 31.32 -13.79 2.86
CA VAL A 198 31.40 -13.18 4.20
C VAL A 198 30.53 -13.95 5.20
N VAL A 199 30.94 -15.17 5.54
CA VAL A 199 30.24 -16.06 6.49
C VAL A 199 30.24 -15.57 7.96
N PRO A 200 31.32 -14.98 8.52
CA PRO A 200 31.37 -14.73 9.97
C PRO A 200 30.62 -13.46 10.44
N LEU A 201 30.19 -12.56 9.55
CA LEU A 201 29.56 -11.26 9.90
C LEU A 201 28.04 -11.20 9.64
N ARG A 202 27.37 -12.33 9.37
CA ARG A 202 25.94 -12.36 9.01
C ARG A 202 24.97 -11.90 10.09
N ASN A 203 25.40 -11.85 11.35
CA ASN A 203 24.56 -11.43 12.48
C ASN A 203 24.21 -9.93 12.47
N GLN A 204 24.86 -9.12 11.62
CA GLN A 204 24.57 -7.70 11.46
C GLN A 204 24.12 -7.45 10.00
N LEU A 205 22.83 -7.66 9.69
CA LEU A 205 22.27 -7.37 8.35
C LEU A 205 22.59 -5.95 7.87
N ALA A 206 22.73 -5.00 8.80
CA ALA A 206 23.12 -3.61 8.53
C ALA A 206 24.46 -3.49 7.78
N PHE A 207 25.35 -4.49 7.90
CA PHE A 207 26.63 -4.49 7.18
C PHE A 207 26.48 -4.91 5.72
N ALA A 208 25.47 -5.71 5.37
CA ALA A 208 25.25 -6.20 4.00
C ALA A 208 24.81 -5.09 3.03
N VAL A 209 23.88 -4.26 3.53
CA VAL A 209 23.14 -3.28 2.72
C VAL A 209 24.08 -2.24 2.08
N PRO A 210 25.08 -1.66 2.80
CA PRO A 210 26.04 -0.75 2.19
C PRO A 210 26.84 -1.34 1.03
N PHE A 211 27.29 -2.61 1.13
CA PHE A 211 28.02 -3.24 0.04
C PHE A 211 27.11 -3.52 -1.16
N ALA A 212 25.87 -3.94 -0.92
CA ALA A 212 24.89 -4.13 -2.00
C ALA A 212 24.62 -2.82 -2.76
N VAL A 213 24.42 -1.72 -2.03
CA VAL A 213 24.24 -0.38 -2.63
C VAL A 213 25.48 0.05 -3.41
N LEU A 214 26.69 -0.18 -2.86
CA LEU A 214 27.95 0.15 -3.54
C LEU A 214 28.11 -0.60 -4.87
N PHE A 215 27.82 -1.91 -4.89
CA PHE A 215 27.82 -2.68 -6.15
C PHE A 215 26.77 -2.17 -7.13
N GLN A 216 25.57 -1.80 -6.64
CA GLN A 216 24.51 -1.25 -7.49
C GLN A 216 24.92 0.09 -8.12
N GLU A 217 25.56 1.00 -7.39
CA GLU A 217 26.04 2.27 -7.92
C GLU A 217 27.20 2.12 -8.90
N ILE A 218 28.13 1.19 -8.64
CA ILE A 218 29.22 0.88 -9.59
C ILE A 218 28.64 0.41 -10.92
N PHE A 219 27.68 -0.52 -10.88
CA PHE A 219 27.03 -1.03 -12.09
C PHE A 219 26.21 0.03 -12.80
N ARG A 220 25.56 0.94 -12.06
CA ARG A 220 24.87 2.09 -12.64
C ARG A 220 25.82 3.02 -13.39
N TYR A 221 26.98 3.31 -12.80
CA TYR A 221 28.02 4.11 -13.45
C TYR A 221 28.58 3.42 -14.70
N LEU A 222 28.87 2.12 -14.62
CA LEU A 222 29.32 1.32 -15.77
C LEU A 222 28.28 1.33 -16.90
N PHE A 223 27.01 1.14 -16.57
CA PHE A 223 25.93 1.15 -17.53
C PHE A 223 25.75 2.54 -18.19
N TYR A 224 25.84 3.62 -17.41
CA TYR A 224 25.84 4.99 -17.95
C TYR A 224 26.98 5.19 -18.96
N ARG A 225 28.19 4.71 -18.67
CA ARG A 225 29.33 4.80 -19.60
C ARG A 225 29.07 4.00 -20.89
N VAL A 226 28.46 2.83 -20.78
CA VAL A 226 28.09 1.99 -21.94
C VAL A 226 27.06 2.71 -22.82
N ILE A 227 25.99 3.27 -22.23
CA ILE A 227 24.98 4.03 -22.97
C ILE A 227 25.61 5.23 -23.66
N LYS A 228 26.39 6.05 -22.93
CA LYS A 228 27.01 7.25 -23.51
C LYS A 228 27.92 6.93 -24.70
N LYS A 229 28.63 5.80 -24.63
CA LYS A 229 29.46 5.32 -25.75
C LYS A 229 28.61 4.82 -26.92
N ALA A 230 27.49 4.15 -26.64
CA ALA A 230 26.55 3.69 -27.66
C ALA A 230 25.84 4.85 -28.39
N GLU A 231 25.39 5.87 -27.65
CA GLU A 231 24.77 7.07 -28.23
C GLU A 231 25.72 7.80 -29.18
N PHE A 232 26.97 7.97 -28.77
CA PHE A 232 27.99 8.60 -29.61
C PHE A 232 28.29 7.79 -30.88
N ALA A 233 28.28 6.46 -30.78
CA ALA A 233 28.46 5.59 -31.94
C ALA A 233 27.27 5.70 -32.92
N LEU A 234 26.04 5.70 -32.40
CA LEU A 234 24.83 5.82 -33.21
C LEU A 234 24.75 7.18 -33.92
N GLN A 235 25.09 8.28 -33.23
CA GLN A 235 25.14 9.61 -33.82
C GLN A 235 26.13 9.69 -34.99
N LYS A 236 27.30 9.05 -34.87
CA LYS A 236 28.29 8.99 -35.95
C LYS A 236 27.79 8.22 -37.17
N VAL A 237 27.15 7.07 -36.95
CA VAL A 237 26.58 6.26 -38.05
C VAL A 237 25.47 7.03 -38.77
N GLN A 238 24.58 7.68 -38.02
CA GLN A 238 23.54 8.53 -38.61
C GLN A 238 24.12 9.71 -39.39
N LEU A 239 25.16 10.37 -38.86
CA LEU A 239 25.83 11.48 -39.54
C LEU A 239 26.55 11.03 -40.81
N GLN A 240 27.17 9.85 -40.78
CA GLN A 240 27.84 9.26 -41.93
C GLN A 240 26.83 8.90 -43.03
N GLU A 241 25.70 8.29 -42.67
CA GLU A 241 24.62 7.96 -43.60
C GLU A 241 23.97 9.23 -44.21
N LEU A 242 23.78 10.28 -43.42
CA LEU A 242 23.29 11.57 -43.91
C LEU A 242 24.29 12.25 -44.86
N THR A 243 25.59 12.09 -44.61
CA THR A 243 26.66 12.65 -45.46
C THR A 243 26.72 11.90 -46.80
N GLU A 244 26.59 10.57 -46.78
CA GLU A 244 26.59 9.75 -47.99
C GLU A 244 25.37 10.01 -48.89
N LYS A 245 24.21 10.32 -48.28
CA LYS A 245 22.99 10.71 -49.01
C LYS A 245 23.00 12.16 -49.54
N GLY A 246 24.08 12.93 -49.37
CA GLY A 246 24.20 14.33 -49.83
C GLY A 246 23.33 15.36 -49.08
N MET A 247 22.40 14.91 -48.22
CA MET A 247 21.44 15.76 -47.50
C MET A 247 22.07 16.73 -46.49
N VAL A 248 23.32 16.49 -46.06
CA VAL A 248 24.04 17.41 -45.17
C VAL A 248 24.32 18.73 -45.87
N PHE A 249 24.81 18.69 -47.12
CA PHE A 249 25.16 19.90 -47.87
C PHE A 249 23.94 20.71 -48.28
N ASP A 250 22.83 20.08 -48.65
CA ASP A 250 21.57 20.77 -48.96
C ASP A 250 20.99 21.53 -47.76
N ARG A 251 21.10 20.99 -46.54
CA ARG A 251 20.67 21.71 -45.33
C ARG A 251 21.49 22.97 -45.07
N PHE A 252 22.80 22.92 -45.29
CA PHE A 252 23.67 24.09 -45.15
C PHE A 252 23.45 25.10 -46.28
N ALA A 253 23.18 24.64 -47.50
CA ALA A 253 22.85 25.51 -48.63
C ALA A 253 21.51 26.25 -48.42
N VAL A 254 20.50 25.62 -47.81
CA VAL A 254 19.22 26.28 -47.48
C VAL A 254 19.34 27.22 -46.27
N ALA A 255 20.20 26.92 -45.29
CA ALA A 255 20.41 27.77 -44.12
C ALA A 255 21.25 29.02 -44.41
N TYR A 256 22.11 28.97 -45.42
CA TYR A 256 23.02 30.06 -45.81
C TYR A 256 22.76 30.62 -47.22
N GLY A 257 21.74 30.12 -47.92
CA GLY A 257 21.33 30.55 -49.25
C GLY A 257 20.16 31.53 -49.19
N ASN A 258 20.49 32.79 -48.92
CA ASN A 258 19.83 33.98 -49.46
C ASN A 258 20.89 35.07 -49.59
#